data_AF-A0A6I2V4G1-F1
#
_entry.id   AF-A0A6I2V4G1-F1
#
_cell.length_a   1.000
_cell.length_b   1.000
_cell.length_c   1.000
_cell.angle_alpha   90.00
_cell.angle_beta   90.00
_cell.angle_gamma   90.00
#
_symmetry.space_group_name_H-M   'P 1'
#
loop_
_entity.id
_entity.type
_entity.pdbx_description
1 polymer ?
#
loop_
_entity_poly.entity_id
_entity_poly.type
_entity_poly.pdbx_seq_one_letter_code
_entity_poly.pdbx_strand_id
1 'polypeptide(L)'
;MIIDPKAVTAAERILNLAAYLKEKLPSGVSIDDITANVKGYDPEQSRDQQGRLIGEGPEWEALRRKVRRDLEDLTTEWGIESEYDESNRLYRLRPPFFNLEERRELIAAASTIRIDGIDGVAGQIGTGVNDLETDTVVQVHPLVATLRDAMVDHQKVEFLYEETLRTLEPW
;
A
#
# COMPACT_ATOMS: atom_id res chain seq x y z
N MET A 1 20.07 -20.32 -23.57
CA MET A 1 20.43 -19.58 -22.34
C MET A 1 19.12 -19.29 -21.64
N ILE A 2 18.76 -20.13 -20.67
CA ILE A 2 17.51 -19.99 -19.91
C ILE A 2 17.74 -18.83 -18.96
N ILE A 3 16.90 -17.79 -19.06
CA ILE A 3 16.94 -16.65 -18.16
C ILE A 3 16.53 -17.17 -16.79
N ASP A 4 17.48 -17.21 -15.87
CA ASP A 4 17.27 -17.52 -14.46
C ASP A 4 16.18 -16.57 -13.93
N PRO A 5 15.07 -17.06 -13.34
CA PRO A 5 14.02 -16.17 -12.84
C PRO A 5 14.64 -15.29 -11.75
N LYS A 6 14.77 -13.98 -12.03
CA LYS A 6 15.35 -12.96 -11.14
C LYS A 6 15.01 -13.26 -9.68
N ALA A 7 16.03 -13.52 -8.88
CA ALA A 7 15.90 -13.63 -7.43
C ALA A 7 15.15 -12.39 -6.91
N VAL A 8 14.08 -12.62 -6.13
CA VAL A 8 13.26 -11.55 -5.56
C VAL A 8 14.15 -10.64 -4.71
N THR A 9 14.16 -9.35 -5.02
CA THR A 9 14.94 -8.36 -4.29
C THR A 9 14.43 -8.20 -2.85
N ALA A 10 15.22 -7.57 -1.97
CA ALA A 10 14.77 -7.27 -0.62
C ALA A 10 13.53 -6.36 -0.61
N ALA A 11 13.54 -5.29 -1.41
CA ALA A 11 12.41 -4.37 -1.54
C ALA A 11 11.14 -5.07 -2.05
N GLU A 12 11.23 -5.87 -3.12
CA GLU A 12 10.07 -6.62 -3.62
C GLU A 12 9.52 -7.59 -2.57
N ARG A 13 10.40 -8.24 -1.81
CA ARG A 13 9.99 -9.17 -0.73
C ARG A 13 9.28 -8.44 0.41
N ILE A 14 9.79 -7.28 0.83
CA ILE A 14 9.16 -6.44 1.88
C ILE A 14 7.79 -5.96 1.42
N LEU A 15 7.65 -5.53 0.16
CA LEU A 15 6.36 -5.13 -0.40
C LEU A 15 5.38 -6.31 -0.51
N ASN A 16 5.85 -7.49 -0.90
CA ASN A 16 5.02 -8.71 -0.91
C ASN A 16 4.57 -9.08 0.51
N LEU A 17 5.44 -8.91 1.52
CA LEU A 17 5.08 -9.10 2.93
C LEU A 17 3.98 -8.14 3.36
N ALA A 18 4.13 -6.84 3.05
CA ALA A 18 3.13 -5.82 3.38
C ALA A 18 1.77 -6.15 2.73
N ALA A 19 1.77 -6.50 1.44
CA ALA A 19 0.56 -6.87 0.70
C ALA A 19 -0.13 -8.09 1.33
N TYR A 20 0.64 -9.12 1.70
CA TYR A 20 0.12 -10.32 2.33
C TYR A 20 -0.48 -10.04 3.72
N LEU A 21 0.20 -9.26 4.56
CA LEU A 21 -0.33 -8.88 5.86
C LEU A 21 -1.62 -8.05 5.74
N LYS A 22 -1.72 -7.20 4.72
CA LYS A 22 -2.94 -6.42 4.42
C LYS A 22 -4.11 -7.32 4.02
N GLU A 23 -3.88 -8.30 3.15
CA GLU A 23 -4.91 -9.25 2.70
C GLU A 23 -5.48 -10.08 3.87
N LYS A 24 -4.66 -10.38 4.87
CA LYS A 24 -5.04 -11.22 6.02
C LYS A 24 -5.56 -10.43 7.22
N LEU A 25 -5.87 -9.15 7.07
CA LEU A 25 -6.62 -8.40 8.07
C LEU A 25 -8.09 -8.84 8.11
N PRO A 26 -8.73 -8.91 9.29
CA PRO A 26 -8.18 -8.65 10.63
C PRO A 26 -7.54 -9.88 11.31
N SER A 27 -7.58 -11.06 10.68
CA SER A 27 -7.16 -12.34 11.27
C SER A 27 -5.72 -12.33 11.80
N GLY A 28 -4.79 -11.71 11.08
CA GLY A 28 -3.35 -11.83 11.35
C GLY A 28 -2.77 -13.13 10.83
N VAL A 29 -1.44 -13.23 10.82
CA VAL A 29 -0.71 -14.36 10.22
C VAL A 29 0.43 -14.85 11.10
N SER A 30 0.69 -16.15 11.09
CA SER A 30 1.87 -16.71 11.76
C SER A 30 3.12 -16.53 10.91
N ILE A 31 4.29 -16.74 11.52
CA ILE A 31 5.56 -16.79 10.78
C ILE A 31 5.59 -17.94 9.76
N ASP A 32 4.93 -19.05 10.07
CA ASP A 32 4.84 -20.20 9.17
C ASP A 32 4.02 -19.83 7.91
N ASP A 33 2.94 -19.09 8.09
CA ASP A 33 2.12 -18.58 6.98
C ASP A 33 2.89 -17.60 6.10
N ILE A 34 3.67 -16.69 6.71
CA ILE A 34 4.50 -15.73 5.97
C ILE A 34 5.52 -16.48 5.11
N THR A 35 6.26 -17.42 5.71
CA THR A 35 7.30 -18.16 4.97
C THR A 35 6.76 -19.05 3.88
N ALA A 36 5.52 -19.55 4.02
CA ALA A 36 4.88 -20.41 3.03
C ALA A 36 4.28 -19.64 1.85
N ASN A 37 3.74 -18.45 2.10
CA ASN A 37 2.88 -17.78 1.13
C ASN A 37 3.48 -16.48 0.57
N VAL A 38 4.49 -15.90 1.22
CA VAL A 38 5.10 -14.66 0.78
C VAL A 38 6.30 -14.94 -0.11
N LYS A 39 6.19 -14.52 -1.38
CA LYS A 39 7.24 -14.68 -2.39
C LYS A 39 8.55 -14.01 -1.92
N GLY A 40 9.60 -14.81 -1.79
CA GLY A 40 10.94 -14.38 -1.33
C GLY A 40 11.38 -14.96 0.02
N TYR A 41 10.49 -15.65 0.72
CA TYR A 41 10.79 -16.39 1.96
C TYR A 41 10.75 -17.91 1.80
N ASP A 42 10.78 -18.42 0.58
CA ASP A 42 10.80 -19.85 0.30
C ASP A 42 12.22 -20.28 -0.10
N PRO A 43 13.14 -20.51 0.86
CA PRO A 43 14.18 -21.50 0.64
C PRO A 43 13.51 -22.87 0.60
N GLU A 44 14.10 -23.82 -0.10
CA GLU A 44 13.65 -25.21 -0.29
C GLU A 44 13.57 -26.02 1.03
N GLN A 45 12.87 -25.50 2.04
CA GLN A 45 12.86 -26.02 3.40
C GLN A 45 11.80 -27.08 3.55
N SER A 46 12.18 -28.12 4.29
CA SER A 46 11.31 -29.25 4.57
C SER A 46 10.14 -28.80 5.43
N ARG A 47 8.93 -29.09 4.95
CA ARG A 47 7.67 -28.85 5.65
C ARG A 47 7.07 -30.16 6.13
N ASP A 48 6.36 -30.12 7.25
CA ASP A 48 5.60 -31.27 7.73
C ASP A 48 4.36 -31.53 6.86
N GLN A 49 3.61 -32.57 7.19
CA GLN A 49 2.37 -32.93 6.47
C GLN A 49 1.27 -31.86 6.59
N GLN A 50 1.44 -30.90 7.49
CA GLN A 50 0.53 -29.77 7.73
C GLN A 50 1.03 -28.48 7.07
N GLY A 51 2.10 -28.53 6.28
CA GLY A 51 2.68 -27.39 5.58
C GLY A 51 3.48 -26.44 6.47
N ARG A 52 3.72 -26.80 7.73
CA ARG A 52 4.51 -26.00 8.68
C ARG A 52 5.99 -26.28 8.46
N LEU A 53 6.82 -25.28 8.70
CA LEU A 53 8.27 -25.46 8.65
C LEU A 53 8.69 -26.48 9.73
N ILE A 54 9.49 -27.49 9.33
CA ILE A 54 10.09 -28.41 10.29
C ILE A 54 11.15 -27.63 11.08
N GLY A 55 10.81 -27.32 12.33
CA GLY A 55 11.42 -26.25 13.12
C GLY A 55 12.73 -26.59 13.84
N GLU A 56 13.69 -27.23 13.16
CA GLU A 56 15.01 -27.51 13.75
C GLU A 56 16.15 -27.17 12.77
N GLY A 57 17.09 -26.33 13.22
CA GLY A 57 18.37 -26.10 12.54
C GLY A 57 18.67 -24.64 12.15
N PRO A 58 19.91 -24.38 11.68
CA PRO A 58 20.39 -23.04 11.35
C PRO A 58 19.59 -22.36 10.22
N GLU A 59 19.06 -23.14 9.28
CA GLU A 59 18.32 -22.62 8.12
C GLU A 59 16.94 -22.08 8.53
N TRP A 60 16.26 -22.74 9.46
CA TRP A 60 15.01 -22.26 10.05
C TRP A 60 15.23 -20.97 10.84
N GLU A 61 16.28 -20.93 11.66
CA GLU A 61 16.68 -19.71 12.40
C GLU A 61 17.03 -18.55 11.46
N ALA A 62 17.74 -18.82 10.36
CA ALA A 62 18.07 -17.82 9.36
C ALA A 62 16.81 -17.24 8.70
N LEU A 63 15.84 -18.09 8.37
CA LEU A 63 14.58 -17.66 7.77
C LEU A 63 13.73 -16.82 8.74
N ARG A 64 13.66 -17.22 10.02
CA ARG A 64 12.97 -16.44 11.04
C ARG A 64 13.60 -15.07 11.26
N ARG A 65 14.93 -15.00 11.29
CA ARG A 65 15.66 -13.73 11.39
C ARG A 65 15.43 -12.86 10.16
N LYS A 66 15.33 -13.46 8.98
CA LYS A 66 15.03 -12.75 7.72
C LYS A 66 13.65 -12.11 7.77
N VAL A 67 12.61 -12.86 8.16
CA VAL A 67 11.25 -12.32 8.33
C VAL A 67 11.22 -11.20 9.36
N ARG A 68 11.88 -11.39 10.52
CA ARG A 68 11.95 -10.35 11.56
C ARG A 68 12.62 -9.07 11.09
N ARG A 69 13.73 -9.19 10.35
CA ARG A 69 14.43 -8.05 9.77
C ARG A 69 13.52 -7.31 8.79
N ASP A 70 12.88 -8.03 7.88
CA ASP A 70 12.02 -7.39 6.88
C ASP A 70 10.76 -6.76 7.52
N LEU A 71 10.24 -7.28 8.64
CA LEU A 71 9.19 -6.63 9.43
C LEU A 71 9.67 -5.34 10.12
N GLU A 72 10.93 -5.31 10.56
CA GLU A 72 11.58 -4.12 11.11
C GLU A 72 11.85 -3.09 10.01
N ASP A 73 12.34 -3.52 8.85
CA ASP A 73 12.56 -2.68 7.67
C ASP A 73 11.22 -2.10 7.16
N LEU A 74 10.14 -2.89 7.20
CA LEU A 74 8.78 -2.42 6.87
C LEU A 74 8.37 -1.22 7.73
N THR A 75 8.75 -1.21 9.01
CA THR A 75 8.47 -0.07 9.91
C THR A 75 9.46 1.07 9.70
N THR A 76 10.76 0.78 9.68
CA THR A 76 11.83 1.79 9.72
C THR A 76 12.10 2.47 8.38
N GLU A 77 12.00 1.73 7.27
CA GLU A 77 12.24 2.26 5.91
C GLU A 77 10.95 2.71 5.21
N TRP A 78 9.83 2.04 5.49
CA TRP A 78 8.56 2.26 4.77
C TRP A 78 7.47 2.92 5.62
N GLY A 79 7.66 3.07 6.93
CA GLY A 79 6.67 3.64 7.83
C GLY A 79 5.39 2.80 7.99
N ILE A 80 5.44 1.52 7.59
CA ILE A 80 4.30 0.60 7.69
C ILE A 80 4.46 -0.21 8.96
N GLU A 81 3.69 0.13 9.99
CA GLU A 81 3.75 -0.55 11.27
C GLU A 81 3.07 -1.92 11.23
N SER A 82 3.74 -2.92 11.82
CA SER A 82 3.13 -4.21 12.14
C SER A 82 3.10 -4.42 13.64
N GLU A 83 1.99 -4.96 14.16
CA GLU A 83 1.88 -5.39 15.55
C GLU A 83 2.09 -6.90 15.65
N TYR A 84 2.67 -7.33 16.77
CA TYR A 84 2.81 -8.74 17.11
C TYR A 84 1.94 -9.06 18.33
N ASP A 85 0.92 -9.90 18.11
CA ASP A 85 0.07 -10.44 19.16
C ASP A 85 0.78 -11.64 19.80
N GLU A 86 1.40 -11.43 20.96
CA GLU A 86 2.14 -12.49 21.67
C GLU A 86 1.26 -13.67 22.08
N SER A 87 -0.02 -13.43 22.38
CA SER A 87 -0.94 -14.46 22.87
C SER A 87 -1.26 -15.47 21.78
N ASN A 88 -1.43 -14.98 20.55
CA ASN A 88 -1.76 -15.81 19.40
C ASN A 88 -0.56 -16.10 18.49
N ARG A 89 0.59 -15.45 18.74
CA ARG A 89 1.80 -15.48 17.91
C ARG A 89 1.54 -15.04 16.46
N LEU A 90 0.74 -13.99 16.30
CA LEU A 90 0.32 -13.48 15.00
C LEU A 90 0.90 -12.10 14.73
N TYR A 91 1.28 -11.87 13.49
CA TYR A 91 1.61 -10.56 12.96
C TYR A 91 0.38 -9.97 12.28
N ARG A 92 0.11 -8.69 12.52
CA ARG A 92 -0.93 -7.92 11.85
C ARG A 92 -0.34 -6.60 11.38
N LEU A 93 -0.81 -6.08 10.24
CA LEU A 93 -0.57 -4.67 9.98
C LEU A 93 -1.36 -3.85 10.99
N ARG A 94 -0.70 -2.86 11.57
CA ARG A 94 -1.44 -1.82 12.25
C ARG A 94 -2.23 -1.07 11.16
N PRO A 95 -3.54 -0.84 11.34
CA PRO A 95 -4.28 0.05 10.44
C PRO A 95 -3.49 1.36 10.31
N PRO A 96 -3.43 2.00 9.12
CA PRO A 96 -2.77 3.27 8.96
C PRO A 96 -3.54 4.31 9.76
N PHE A 97 -3.20 4.46 11.03
CA PHE A 97 -3.56 5.62 11.81
C PHE A 97 -2.66 6.73 11.32
N PHE A 98 -2.99 7.29 10.15
CA PHE A 98 -2.54 8.63 9.84
C PHE A 98 -2.96 9.49 11.01
N ASN A 99 -1.97 10.03 11.72
CA ASN A 99 -2.29 11.02 12.73
C ASN A 99 -2.96 12.22 12.02
N LEU A 100 -3.57 13.12 12.80
CA LEU A 100 -4.34 14.22 12.22
C LEU A 100 -3.52 15.08 11.23
N GLU A 101 -2.21 15.19 11.46
CA GLU A 101 -1.27 15.94 10.63
C GLU A 101 -0.96 15.17 9.33
N GLU A 102 -0.59 13.90 9.41
CA GLU A 102 -0.34 13.05 8.24
C GLU A 102 -1.58 12.86 7.36
N ARG A 103 -2.77 12.77 7.99
CA ARG A 103 -4.04 12.71 7.27
C ARG A 103 -4.30 14.03 6.53
N ARG A 104 -4.03 15.17 7.18
CA ARG A 104 -4.13 16.49 6.56
C ARG A 104 -3.16 16.64 5.40
N GLU A 105 -1.91 16.20 5.54
CA GLU A 105 -0.90 16.25 4.49
C GLU A 105 -1.26 15.33 3.31
N LEU A 106 -1.78 14.13 3.57
CA LEU A 106 -2.25 13.23 2.51
C LEU A 106 -3.46 13.81 1.76
N ILE A 107 -4.41 14.41 2.48
CA ILE A 107 -5.55 15.11 1.87
C ILE A 107 -5.06 16.34 1.09
N ALA A 108 -4.12 17.11 1.65
CA ALA A 108 -3.51 18.26 0.99
C ALA A 108 -2.83 17.84 -0.30
N ALA A 109 -2.02 16.78 -0.26
CA ALA A 109 -1.35 16.13 -1.41
C ALA A 109 -2.35 15.65 -2.46
N ALA A 110 -3.44 15.00 -2.05
CA ALA A 110 -4.51 14.58 -2.96
C ALA A 110 -5.29 15.77 -3.56
N SER A 111 -5.34 16.89 -2.85
CA SER A 111 -6.01 18.13 -3.27
C SER A 111 -5.10 19.14 -3.98
N THR A 112 -3.80 18.83 -4.21
CA THR A 112 -2.82 19.80 -4.71
C THR A 112 -2.85 20.06 -6.21
N ILE A 113 -3.90 19.65 -6.93
CA ILE A 113 -4.13 20.23 -8.27
C ILE A 113 -4.77 21.61 -8.07
N ARG A 114 -3.92 22.59 -7.76
CA ARG A 114 -4.31 24.00 -7.76
C ARG A 114 -4.17 24.53 -9.18
N ILE A 115 -5.30 24.77 -9.84
CA ILE A 115 -5.35 25.48 -11.11
C ILE A 115 -5.43 26.98 -10.78
N ASP A 116 -4.46 27.77 -11.25
CA ASP A 116 -4.49 29.22 -11.07
C ASP A 116 -5.77 29.80 -11.70
N GLY A 117 -6.49 30.65 -10.96
CA GLY A 117 -7.74 31.29 -11.40
C GLY A 117 -9.05 30.71 -10.83
N ILE A 118 -8.99 29.72 -9.94
CA ILE A 118 -10.19 29.13 -9.32
C ILE A 118 -10.09 29.18 -7.79
N ASP A 119 -10.90 30.02 -7.14
CA ASP A 119 -11.03 30.09 -5.68
C ASP A 119 -11.92 28.94 -5.18
N GLY A 120 -11.33 27.97 -4.48
CA GLY A 120 -12.05 26.88 -3.81
C GLY A 120 -11.48 26.63 -2.40
N VAL A 121 -12.36 26.33 -1.44
CA VAL A 121 -11.96 25.91 -0.09
C VAL A 121 -11.52 24.45 -0.14
N ALA A 122 -10.34 24.13 0.40
CA ALA A 122 -9.85 22.75 0.52
C ALA A 122 -10.89 21.86 1.21
N GLY A 123 -11.07 20.65 0.68
CA GLY A 123 -12.18 19.73 0.96
C GLY A 123 -12.61 19.66 2.44
N GLN A 124 -13.91 19.84 2.68
CA GLN A 124 -14.52 19.54 3.97
C GLN A 124 -14.81 18.04 4.05
N ILE A 125 -14.17 17.36 5.01
CA ILE A 125 -14.54 15.98 5.37
C ILE A 125 -15.56 16.05 6.52
N GLY A 126 -16.74 15.49 6.28
CA GLY A 126 -17.73 15.24 7.33
C GLY A 126 -17.18 14.24 8.34
N THR A 127 -17.21 14.62 9.61
CA THR A 127 -16.76 13.79 10.73
C THR A 127 -17.70 12.63 10.96
N GLY A 128 -17.26 11.43 10.63
CA GLY A 128 -17.84 10.21 11.16
C GLY A 128 -17.50 8.98 10.31
N VAL A 129 -17.25 7.87 11.01
CA VAL A 129 -17.48 6.48 10.59
C VAL A 129 -16.26 5.64 10.14
N ASN A 130 -16.00 4.62 10.98
CA ASN A 130 -15.47 3.26 10.79
C ASN A 130 -14.33 2.99 9.76
N ASP A 131 -13.17 2.55 10.27
CA ASP A 131 -11.91 2.35 9.55
C ASP A 131 -11.84 1.10 8.63
N LEU A 132 -12.89 0.26 8.60
CA LEU A 132 -12.88 -1.02 7.86
C LEU A 132 -13.60 -0.99 6.50
N GLU A 133 -14.36 0.07 6.21
CA GLU A 133 -15.19 0.19 4.98
C GLU A 133 -15.06 1.58 4.34
N THR A 134 -13.93 2.27 4.54
CA THR A 134 -13.85 3.70 4.25
C THR A 134 -13.68 3.99 2.74
N ASP A 135 -14.78 4.34 2.08
CA ASP A 135 -14.74 5.06 0.81
C ASP A 135 -14.28 6.50 1.07
N THR A 136 -13.10 6.86 0.58
CA THR A 136 -12.62 8.25 0.64
C THR A 136 -13.22 9.04 -0.51
N VAL A 137 -14.24 9.86 -0.24
CA VAL A 137 -14.81 10.77 -1.22
C VAL A 137 -13.91 12.01 -1.33
N VAL A 138 -13.04 12.00 -2.33
CA VAL A 138 -12.27 13.20 -2.71
C VAL A 138 -13.13 14.04 -3.64
N GLN A 139 -13.42 15.28 -3.24
CA GLN A 139 -14.07 16.23 -4.13
C GLN A 139 -13.04 16.72 -5.16
N VAL A 140 -12.98 16.02 -6.28
CA VAL A 140 -12.16 16.39 -7.43
C VAL A 140 -12.91 17.49 -8.20
N HIS A 141 -12.22 18.56 -8.57
CA HIS A 141 -12.82 19.63 -9.37
C HIS A 141 -13.35 19.04 -10.69
N PRO A 142 -14.55 19.45 -11.17
CA PRO A 142 -15.15 18.89 -12.38
C PRO A 142 -14.23 18.91 -13.60
N LEU A 143 -13.36 19.93 -13.71
CA LEU A 143 -12.37 20.03 -14.79
C LEU A 143 -11.33 18.88 -14.75
N VAL A 144 -10.88 18.47 -13.56
CA VAL A 144 -9.92 17.38 -13.41
C VAL A 144 -10.57 16.04 -13.79
N ALA A 145 -11.83 15.84 -13.41
CA ALA A 145 -12.60 14.68 -13.87
C ALA A 145 -12.78 14.68 -15.39
N THR A 146 -13.10 15.84 -15.98
CA THR A 146 -13.24 16.02 -17.43
C THR A 146 -11.93 15.72 -18.17
N LEU A 147 -10.79 16.17 -17.64
CA LEU A 147 -9.47 15.90 -18.21
C LEU A 147 -9.12 14.41 -18.12
N ARG A 148 -9.36 13.75 -16.97
CA ARG A 148 -9.16 12.31 -16.81
C ARG A 148 -9.95 11.53 -17.85
N ASP A 149 -11.25 11.82 -17.98
CA ASP A 149 -12.13 11.10 -18.90
C ASP A 149 -11.68 11.32 -20.35
N ALA A 150 -11.30 12.55 -20.69
CA ALA A 150 -10.76 12.87 -22.01
C ALA A 150 -9.40 12.20 -22.31
N MET A 151 -8.55 11.96 -21.31
CA MET A 151 -7.32 11.19 -21.48
C MET A 151 -7.61 9.73 -21.81
N VAL A 152 -8.56 9.12 -21.07
CA VAL A 152 -8.99 7.73 -21.30
C VAL A 152 -9.62 7.58 -22.68
N ASP A 153 -10.45 8.54 -23.08
CA ASP A 153 -11.19 8.51 -24.34
C ASP A 153 -10.43 9.14 -25.52
N HIS A 154 -9.20 9.62 -25.29
CA HIS A 154 -8.37 10.34 -26.26
C HIS A 154 -9.09 11.52 -26.94
N GLN A 155 -9.87 12.28 -26.16
CA GLN A 155 -10.62 13.43 -26.64
C GLN A 155 -9.96 14.75 -26.27
N LYS A 156 -10.20 15.78 -27.09
CA LYS A 156 -9.77 17.15 -26.76
C LYS A 156 -10.72 17.76 -25.74
N VAL A 157 -10.19 18.57 -24.84
CA VAL A 157 -10.98 19.32 -23.86
C VAL A 157 -10.90 20.80 -24.18
N GLU A 158 -12.05 21.47 -24.22
CA GLU A 158 -12.15 22.92 -24.31
C GLU A 158 -12.53 23.51 -22.96
N PHE A 159 -11.78 24.53 -22.52
CA PHE A 159 -12.06 25.22 -21.27
C PHE A 159 -11.67 26.70 -21.35
N LEU A 160 -12.33 27.53 -20.55
CA LEU A 160 -12.01 28.95 -20.45
C LEU A 160 -10.88 29.15 -19.44
N TYR A 161 -9.80 29.83 -19.84
CA TYR A 161 -8.70 30.22 -18.96
C TYR A 161 -8.37 31.70 -19.20
N GLU A 162 -8.46 32.52 -18.16
CA GLU A 162 -8.27 33.99 -18.25
C GLU A 162 -9.08 34.60 -19.41
N GLU A 163 -10.39 34.29 -19.44
CA GLU A 163 -11.35 34.73 -20.48
C GLU A 163 -11.06 34.24 -21.91
N THR A 164 -10.03 33.42 -22.10
CA THR A 164 -9.67 32.86 -23.39
C THR A 164 -10.11 31.40 -23.47
N LEU A 165 -10.84 31.04 -24.53
CA LEU A 165 -11.14 29.63 -24.81
C LEU A 165 -9.85 28.92 -25.23
N ARG A 166 -9.49 27.87 -24.49
CA ARG A 166 -8.34 27.01 -24.76
C ARG A 166 -8.83 25.63 -25.13
N THR A 167 -8.15 25.00 -26.09
CA THR A 167 -8.32 23.60 -26.43
C THR A 167 -7.05 22.86 -26.03
N LEU A 168 -7.18 21.77 -25.28
CA LEU A 168 -6.07 20.96 -24.79
C LEU A 168 -6.25 19.51 -25.24
N GLU A 169 -5.17 18.89 -25.68
CA GLU A 169 -5.07 17.45 -25.92
C GLU A 169 -4.35 16.84 -24.71
N PRO A 170 -5.08 16.18 -23.79
CA PRO A 170 -4.46 15.64 -22.59
C PRO A 170 -3.83 14.26 -22.89
N TRP A 171 -2.59 14.05 -22.43
CA TRP A 171 -1.77 12.84 -22.66
C TRP A 171 -1.61 12.02 -21.39
#